data_AF-T0ZMW1-F1
#
_entry.id   AF-T0ZMW1-F1
#
_cell.length_a   1.000
_cell.length_b   1.000
_cell.length_c   1.000
_cell.angle_alpha   90.00
_cell.angle_beta   90.00
_cell.angle_gamma   90.00
#
_symmetry.space_group_name_H-M   'P 1'
#
loop_
_entity.id
_entity.type
_entity.pdbx_description
1 polymer ?
#
loop_
_entity_poly.entity_id
_entity_poly.type
_entity_poly.pdbx_seq_one_letter_code
_entity_poly.pdbx_strand_id
1 'polypeptide(L)'
;MELGTLVLDLNGTLAVDGQLLPVHSAVAELRRRLDVCLLSADTHGTLEEVAAELGVQAVRLRSGGGESQQKAEFVRGLGPDSVVAVGNGANDVGMLEI
;
A
#
# COMPACT_ATOMS: atom_id res chain seq x y z
N MET A 1 9.14 -20.57 -1.62
CA MET A 1 8.45 -19.43 -1.00
C MET A 1 7.36 -18.99 -1.97
N GLU A 2 6.18 -18.70 -1.46
CA GLU A 2 5.04 -18.22 -2.22
C GLU A 2 4.68 -16.83 -1.68
N LEU A 3 4.47 -15.88 -2.58
CA LEU A 3 4.06 -14.53 -2.24
C LEU A 3 2.56 -14.55 -1.97
N GLY A 4 2.14 -13.98 -0.83
CA GLY A 4 0.75 -13.93 -0.41
C GLY A 4 0.14 -12.54 -0.53
N THR A 5 0.91 -11.50 -0.19
CA THR A 5 0.38 -10.14 -0.03
C THR A 5 1.18 -9.11 -0.82
N LEU A 6 0.46 -8.21 -1.50
CA LEU A 6 0.99 -7.01 -2.10
C LEU A 6 0.57 -5.79 -1.29
N VAL A 7 1.55 -5.07 -0.74
CA VAL A 7 1.36 -3.81 -0.02
C VAL A 7 1.72 -2.66 -0.93
N LEU A 8 0.76 -1.77 -1.20
CA LEU A 8 0.92 -0.61 -2.06
C LEU A 8 0.79 0.66 -1.22
N ASP A 9 1.76 1.57 -1.35
CA ASP A 9 1.50 2.96 -1.00
C ASP A 9 0.46 3.59 -1.96
N LEU A 10 -0.23 4.63 -1.49
CA LEU A 10 -1.25 5.33 -2.28
C LEU A 10 -0.66 6.50 -3.07
N ASN A 11 -0.37 7.61 -2.39
CA ASN A 11 -0.03 8.87 -3.03
C ASN A 11 1.46 8.95 -3.35
N GLY A 12 1.77 9.22 -4.62
CA GLY A 12 3.12 9.11 -5.18
C GLY A 12 3.38 7.75 -5.84
N THR A 13 2.48 6.77 -5.66
CA THR A 13 2.60 5.40 -6.20
C THR A 13 1.44 5.05 -7.14
N LEU A 14 0.21 5.00 -6.62
CA LEU A 14 -1.01 4.74 -7.40
C LEU A 14 -1.80 5.99 -7.73
N ALA A 15 -1.58 7.07 -6.98
CA ALA A 15 -2.31 8.32 -7.10
C ALA A 15 -1.38 9.54 -7.07
N VAL A 16 -1.83 10.64 -7.66
CA VAL A 16 -1.20 11.97 -7.57
C VAL A 16 -2.22 12.92 -6.98
N ASP A 17 -1.86 13.58 -5.88
CA ASP A 17 -2.75 14.48 -5.13
C ASP A 17 -4.12 13.85 -4.78
N GLY A 18 -4.11 12.56 -4.42
CA GLY A 18 -5.31 11.79 -4.08
C GLY A 18 -6.11 11.29 -5.30
N GLN A 19 -5.72 11.66 -6.52
CA GLN A 19 -6.35 11.20 -7.77
C GLN A 19 -5.68 9.94 -8.30
N LEU A 20 -6.47 8.89 -8.47
CA LEU A 20 -6.02 7.58 -8.95
C LEU A 20 -5.51 7.65 -10.40
N LEU A 21 -4.33 7.07 -10.65
CA LEU A 21 -3.76 6.87 -11.98
C LEU A 21 -4.48 5.72 -12.71
N PRO A 22 -4.29 5.51 -14.03
CA PRO A 22 -4.97 4.44 -14.78
C PRO A 22 -4.37 3.05 -14.48
N VAL A 23 -4.44 2.62 -13.22
CA VAL A 23 -3.84 1.39 -12.68
C VAL A 23 -4.84 0.25 -12.48
N HIS A 24 -6.13 0.47 -12.78
CA HIS A 24 -7.21 -0.50 -12.52
C HIS A 24 -6.93 -1.88 -13.09
N SER A 25 -6.47 -1.97 -14.34
CA SER A 25 -6.19 -3.24 -15.00
C SER A 25 -5.03 -3.98 -14.34
N ALA A 26 -3.95 -3.26 -13.99
CA ALA A 26 -2.79 -3.81 -13.32
C ALA A 26 -3.15 -4.34 -11.92
N VAL A 27 -3.88 -3.54 -11.13
CA VAL A 27 -4.32 -3.94 -9.79
C VAL A 27 -5.28 -5.13 -9.87
N ALA A 28 -6.24 -5.11 -10.81
CA ALA A 28 -7.17 -6.22 -11.01
C ALA A 28 -6.47 -7.53 -11.42
N GLU A 29 -5.35 -7.44 -12.15
CA GLU A 29 -4.53 -8.60 -12.47
C GLU A 29 -3.78 -9.14 -11.25
N LEU A 30 -3.19 -8.27 -10.45
CA LEU A 30 -2.45 -8.66 -9.24
C LEU A 30 -3.37 -9.29 -8.20
N ARG A 31 -4.59 -8.77 -8.03
CA ARG A 31 -5.62 -9.31 -7.13
C ARG A 31 -6.04 -10.75 -7.43
N ARG A 32 -5.80 -11.26 -8.64
CA ARG A 32 -6.08 -12.68 -8.96
C ARG A 32 -5.05 -13.63 -8.35
N ARG A 33 -3.93 -13.11 -7.87
CA ARG A 33 -2.76 -13.88 -7.43
C ARG A 33 -2.29 -13.54 -6.03
N LEU A 34 -2.58 -12.33 -5.55
CA LEU A 34 -2.11 -11.79 -4.28
C LEU A 34 -3.27 -11.10 -3.56
N ASP A 35 -3.27 -11.14 -2.24
CA ASP A 35 -4.06 -10.24 -1.43
C ASP A 35 -3.46 -8.84 -1.54
N VAL A 36 -4.24 -7.86 -2.00
CA VAL A 36 -3.75 -6.49 -2.23
C VAL A 36 -4.27 -5.56 -1.13
N CYS A 37 -3.36 -4.80 -0.54
CA CYS A 37 -3.63 -3.84 0.52
C CYS A 37 -3.01 -2.47 0.19
N LEU A 38 -3.81 -1.42 0.31
CA LEU A 38 -3.31 -0.04 0.32
C LEU A 38 -2.89 0.34 1.73
N LEU A 39 -1.75 1.00 1.86
CA LEU A 39 -1.19 1.45 3.13
C LEU A 39 -0.82 2.93 3.04
N SER A 40 -1.57 3.80 3.74
CA SER A 40 -1.39 5.26 3.60
C SER A 40 -1.67 6.01 4.89
N ALA A 41 -1.02 7.18 5.05
CA ALA A 41 -1.41 8.17 6.05
C ALA A 41 -2.70 8.92 5.67
N ASP A 42 -3.20 8.73 4.45
CA ASP A 42 -4.49 9.25 3.97
C ASP A 42 -4.63 10.78 4.09
N THR A 43 -3.56 11.51 3.77
CA THR A 43 -3.51 12.98 3.86
C THR A 43 -4.58 13.66 3.00
N HIS A 44 -5.02 13.02 1.92
CA HIS A 44 -6.02 13.56 1.00
C HIS A 44 -7.44 13.05 1.29
N GLY A 45 -7.60 12.13 2.25
CA GLY A 45 -8.90 11.58 2.63
C GLY A 45 -9.55 10.65 1.58
N THR A 46 -8.77 10.18 0.60
CA THR A 46 -9.28 9.36 -0.53
C THR A 46 -8.98 7.87 -0.39
N LEU A 47 -8.28 7.42 0.67
CA LEU A 47 -7.84 6.03 0.81
C LEU A 47 -8.99 5.01 0.69
N GLU A 48 -10.08 5.20 1.43
CA GLU A 48 -11.20 4.26 1.44
C GLU A 48 -11.95 4.25 0.09
N GLU A 49 -12.10 5.41 -0.53
CA GLU A 49 -12.75 5.55 -1.84
C GLU A 49 -11.94 4.84 -2.93
N VAL A 50 -10.62 5.09 -2.96
CA VAL A 50 -9.71 4.43 -3.92
C VAL A 50 -9.64 2.93 -3.66
N ALA A 51 -9.62 2.48 -2.41
CA ALA A 51 -9.63 1.07 -2.08
C ALA A 51 -10.91 0.38 -2.55
N ALA A 52 -12.06 1.02 -2.35
CA ALA A 52 -13.35 0.52 -2.84
C ALA A 52 -13.38 0.47 -4.38
N GLU A 53 -12.88 1.51 -5.06
CA GLU A 53 -12.80 1.56 -6.53
C GLU A 53 -11.92 0.44 -7.10
N LEU A 54 -10.79 0.15 -6.46
CA LEU A 54 -9.88 -0.93 -6.84
C LEU A 54 -10.31 -2.31 -6.31
N GLY A 55 -11.26 -2.35 -5.38
CA GLY A 55 -11.74 -3.53 -4.65
C GLY A 55 -10.70 -4.17 -3.73
N VAL A 56 -9.79 -3.39 -3.16
CA VAL A 56 -8.67 -3.85 -2.31
C VAL A 56 -8.91 -3.50 -0.84
N GLN A 57 -8.10 -4.05 0.06
CA GLN A 57 -8.13 -3.64 1.46
C GLN A 57 -7.43 -2.30 1.65
N ALA A 58 -7.89 -1.49 2.61
CA ALA A 58 -7.24 -0.26 3.03
C ALA A 58 -6.77 -0.39 4.48
N VAL A 59 -5.55 0.09 4.75
CA VAL A 59 -5.02 0.27 6.09
C VAL A 59 -4.52 1.70 6.23
N ARG A 60 -5.17 2.46 7.11
CA ARG A 60 -4.74 3.83 7.45
C ARG A 60 -3.68 3.79 8.54
N LEU A 61 -2.59 4.52 8.34
CA LEU A 61 -1.54 4.72 9.34
C LEU A 61 -2.03 5.62 10.48
N ARG A 62 -1.40 5.49 11.66
CA ARG A 62 -1.71 6.33 12.82
C ARG A 62 -1.14 7.73 12.61
N SER A 63 -1.93 8.76 12.90
CA SER A 63 -1.48 10.15 12.86
C SER A 63 -0.38 10.44 13.89
N GLY A 64 0.57 11.32 13.53
CA GLY A 64 1.60 11.81 14.45
C GLY A 64 2.78 10.85 14.72
N GLY A 65 2.80 9.68 14.08
CA GLY A 65 3.95 8.77 14.07
C GLY A 65 4.72 8.81 12.75
N GLY A 66 5.99 8.42 12.74
CA GLY A 66 6.78 8.36 11.50
C GLY A 66 6.23 7.30 10.54
N GLU A 67 5.80 7.72 9.34
CA GLU A 67 5.17 6.84 8.35
C GLU A 67 6.05 5.66 7.96
N SER A 68 7.34 5.90 7.71
CA SER A 68 8.31 4.87 7.34
C SER A 68 8.42 3.76 8.38
N GLN A 69 8.46 4.11 9.67
CA GLN A 69 8.47 3.12 10.74
C GLN A 69 7.16 2.33 10.79
N GLN A 70 6.01 3.00 10.67
CA GLN A 70 4.72 2.32 10.73
C GLN A 70 4.51 1.39 9.53
N LYS A 71 4.94 1.78 8.33
CA LYS A 71 4.92 0.91 7.15
C LYS A 71 5.82 -0.31 7.34
N ALA A 72 7.00 -0.11 7.95
CA ALA A 72 7.90 -1.19 8.29
C ALA A 72 7.28 -2.19 9.28
N GLU A 73 6.69 -1.69 10.36
CA GLU A 73 6.00 -2.50 11.38
C GLU A 73 4.85 -3.30 10.77
N PHE A 74 4.08 -2.69 9.86
CA PHE A 74 2.99 -3.36 9.16
C PHE A 74 3.48 -4.55 8.34
N VAL A 75 4.48 -4.35 7.48
CA VAL A 75 5.04 -5.44 6.65
C VAL A 75 5.65 -6.55 7.51
N ARG A 76 6.39 -6.20 8.57
CA ARG A 76 6.91 -7.22 9.52
C ARG A 76 5.79 -8.03 10.17
N GLY A 77 4.67 -7.40 10.50
CA GLY A 77 3.50 -8.06 11.08
C GLY A 77 2.83 -9.07 10.15
N LEU A 78 2.98 -8.92 8.83
CA LEU A 78 2.45 -9.84 7.82
C LEU A 78 3.38 -11.04 7.54
N GLY A 79 4.64 -10.96 7.97
CA GLY A 79 5.69 -11.91 7.60
C GLY A 79 6.35 -11.50 6.28
N PRO A 80 7.53 -10.85 6.33
CA PRO A 80 8.11 -10.17 5.16
C PRO A 80 8.45 -11.12 4.01
N ASP A 81 8.75 -12.39 4.29
CA ASP A 81 9.07 -13.41 3.30
C ASP A 81 7.93 -13.70 2.29
N SER A 82 6.70 -13.30 2.60
CA SER A 82 5.52 -13.48 1.73
C SER A 82 4.97 -12.16 1.17
N VAL A 83 5.62 -11.03 1.45
CA VAL A 83 5.14 -9.70 1.09
C VAL A 83 5.94 -9.13 -0.07
N VAL A 84 5.23 -8.54 -1.04
CA VAL A 84 5.80 -7.57 -1.98
C VAL A 84 5.32 -6.19 -1.57
N ALA A 85 6.25 -5.26 -1.35
CA ALA A 85 5.93 -3.86 -1.07
C ALA A 85 6.29 -2.98 -2.27
N VAL A 86 5.42 -2.03 -2.62
CA VAL A 86 5.65 -1.04 -3.68
C VAL A 86 5.35 0.35 -3.14
N GLY A 87 6.32 1.24 -3.29
CA GLY A 87 6.23 2.64 -2.89
C GLY A 87 7.29 3.47 -3.60
N ASN A 88 7.10 4.78 -3.62
CA ASN A 88 7.94 5.73 -4.35
C ASN A 88 8.47 6.87 -3.45
N GLY A 89 7.92 7.06 -2.25
CA GLY A 89 8.27 8.13 -1.35
C GLY A 89 9.36 7.75 -0.33
N ALA A 90 9.98 8.76 0.27
CA ALA A 90 10.92 8.56 1.39
C ALA A 90 10.25 7.91 2.62
N ASN A 91 8.94 8.06 2.75
CA ASN A 91 8.12 7.38 3.73
C ASN A 91 7.97 5.86 3.47
N ASP A 92 8.36 5.36 2.30
CA ASP A 92 8.25 3.93 1.96
C ASP A 92 9.50 3.12 2.29
N VAL A 93 10.65 3.77 2.46
CA VAL A 93 11.96 3.11 2.68
C VAL A 93 11.87 2.01 3.74
N GLY A 94 11.17 2.28 4.85
CA GLY A 94 11.04 1.33 5.94
C GLY A 94 10.31 0.03 5.58
N MET A 95 9.36 0.05 4.62
CA MET A 95 8.72 -1.18 4.13
C MET A 95 9.47 -1.86 2.98
N LEU A 96 10.37 -1.14 2.30
CA LEU A 96 11.12 -1.64 1.15
C LEU A 96 12.46 -2.30 1.53
N GLU A 97 13.01 -1.97 2.69
CA GLU A 97 14.30 -2.48 3.20
C GLU A 97 14.14 -3.61 4.24
N ILE A 98 13.00 -4.31 4.25
CA ILE A 98 12.74 -5.41 5.20
C ILE A 98 13.27 -6.74 4.68
#